data_AF-A0A8X6JQF0-F1
#
_entry.id   AF-A0A8X6JQF0-F1
#
_cell.length_a   1.000
_cell.length_b   1.000
_cell.length_c   1.000
_cell.angle_alpha   90.00
_cell.angle_beta   90.00
_cell.angle_gamma   90.00
#
_symmetry.space_group_name_H-M   'P 1'
#
loop_
_entity.id
_entity.type
_entity.pdbx_description
1 polymer ?
#
loop_
_entity_poly.entity_id
_entity_poly.type
_entity_poly.pdbx_seq_one_letter_code
_entity_poly.pdbx_strand_id
1 'polypeptide(L)'
;MHVEVNQLQYIKRIPCRKSNLGCNTRKAESVRRVIADQTEEERASGNKQNRQRMAQISAEEAAEQHAARLEDARLRVRQSRSATSNVLRSQQREHNRQQMAERRQQGKAYQPYNRLAFRYNSGEDYSLSRHVLIGTMTVVCSYCKALKLSGETKGMCCAAGKIKLPQLREPPETSIKLRRNL
;
A
#
# COMPACT_ATOMS: atom_id res chain seq x y z
N MET A 1 -72.81 -47.52 48.06
CA MET A 1 -72.53 -46.27 47.32
C MET A 1 -71.81 -45.35 48.27
N HIS A 2 -70.51 -45.10 48.05
CA HIS A 2 -69.60 -44.09 48.64
C HIS A 2 -68.18 -44.68 48.57
N VAL A 3 -67.57 -44.67 47.39
CA VAL A 3 -66.69 -43.62 46.82
C VAL A 3 -65.35 -43.58 47.55
N GLU A 4 -64.36 -44.21 46.92
CA GLU A 4 -62.94 -44.15 47.23
C GLU A 4 -62.48 -42.68 47.28
N VAL A 5 -61.84 -42.31 48.40
CA VAL A 5 -61.22 -41.00 48.56
C VAL A 5 -59.93 -41.00 47.73
N ASN A 6 -60.00 -40.25 46.65
CA ASN A 6 -58.99 -40.03 45.64
C ASN A 6 -57.66 -39.52 46.24
N GLN A 7 -56.63 -40.37 46.29
CA GLN A 7 -55.27 -39.96 46.64
C GLN A 7 -54.61 -39.27 45.43
N LEU A 8 -54.90 -37.98 45.23
CA LEU A 8 -54.08 -37.11 44.37
C LEU A 8 -53.23 -36.19 45.24
N GLN A 9 -52.19 -36.75 45.88
CA GLN A 9 -51.14 -35.94 46.49
C GLN A 9 -50.00 -35.68 45.49
N TYR A 10 -50.05 -34.48 44.93
CA TYR A 10 -48.93 -33.54 44.92
C TYR A 10 -47.67 -33.93 44.13
N ILE A 11 -47.72 -33.70 42.81
CA ILE A 11 -46.50 -33.53 42.02
C ILE A 11 -45.87 -32.18 42.40
N LYS A 12 -44.81 -32.21 43.21
CA LYS A 12 -43.91 -31.05 43.40
C LYS A 12 -43.42 -30.62 42.01
N ARG A 13 -43.93 -29.49 41.49
CA ARG A 13 -43.38 -28.88 40.27
C ARG A 13 -41.90 -28.61 40.50
N ILE A 14 -41.05 -29.39 39.86
CA ILE A 14 -39.60 -29.16 39.78
C ILE A 14 -39.43 -27.77 39.15
N PRO A 15 -38.70 -26.83 39.78
CA PRO A 15 -38.46 -25.53 39.16
C PRO A 15 -37.73 -25.71 37.82
N CYS A 16 -38.37 -25.34 36.72
CA CYS A 16 -37.70 -25.32 35.42
C CYS A 16 -36.49 -24.38 35.50
N ARG A 17 -35.32 -24.85 35.05
CA ARG A 17 -34.11 -24.02 34.89
C ARG A 17 -34.48 -22.77 34.07
N LYS A 18 -34.28 -21.58 34.65
CA LYS A 18 -34.47 -20.30 33.95
C LYS A 18 -33.58 -20.29 32.70
N SER A 19 -34.16 -20.02 31.54
CA SER A 19 -33.41 -19.92 30.29
C SER A 19 -32.50 -18.68 30.32
N ASN A 20 -31.23 -18.83 29.90
CA ASN A 20 -30.26 -17.74 29.87
C ASN A 20 -30.56 -16.66 28.80
N LEU A 21 -31.66 -16.79 28.06
CA LEU A 21 -32.07 -15.90 26.98
C LEU A 21 -32.21 -14.44 27.47
N GLY A 22 -32.86 -14.22 28.62
CA GLY A 22 -33.00 -12.88 29.20
C GLY A 22 -31.71 -12.30 29.79
N CYS A 23 -30.71 -13.13 30.09
CA CYS A 23 -29.39 -12.67 30.53
C CYS A 23 -28.53 -12.22 29.34
N ASN A 24 -28.60 -12.97 28.23
CA ASN A 24 -27.89 -12.63 27.00
C ASN A 24 -28.40 -11.33 26.35
N THR A 25 -29.70 -11.05 26.43
CA THR A 25 -30.26 -9.77 25.95
C THR A 25 -29.75 -8.59 26.76
N ARG A 26 -29.72 -8.69 28.10
CA ARG A 26 -29.18 -7.64 28.99
C ARG A 26 -27.70 -7.39 28.75
N LYS A 27 -26.90 -8.44 28.56
CA LYS A 27 -25.47 -8.31 28.21
C LYS A 27 -25.28 -7.62 26.86
N ALA A 28 -26.05 -8.00 25.84
CA ALA A 28 -26.01 -7.35 24.53
C ALA A 28 -26.44 -5.88 24.59
N GLU A 29 -27.45 -5.54 25.40
CA GLU A 29 -27.84 -4.15 25.66
C GLU A 29 -26.76 -3.35 26.39
N SER A 30 -26.11 -3.93 27.39
CA SER A 30 -24.98 -3.30 28.09
C SER A 30 -23.84 -2.97 27.12
N VAL A 31 -23.49 -3.89 26.22
CA VAL A 31 -22.46 -3.66 25.20
C VAL A 31 -22.88 -2.55 24.24
N ARG A 32 -24.15 -2.51 23.81
CA ARG A 32 -24.66 -1.44 22.93
C ARG A 32 -24.56 -0.06 23.58
N ARG A 33 -24.87 0.07 24.87
CA ARG A 33 -24.69 1.33 25.62
C ARG A 33 -23.22 1.75 25.65
N VAL A 34 -22.33 0.83 26.02
CA VAL A 34 -20.88 1.09 26.04
C VAL A 34 -20.36 1.54 24.66
N ILE A 35 -20.82 0.94 23.56
CA ILE A 35 -20.41 1.37 22.20
C ILE A 35 -20.93 2.77 21.86
N ALA A 36 -22.15 3.10 22.29
CA ALA A 36 -22.77 4.41 22.04
C ALA A 36 -22.07 5.53 22.82
N ASP A 37 -21.67 5.24 24.06
CA ASP A 37 -21.05 6.21 24.97
C ASP A 37 -19.53 6.33 24.78
N GLN A 38 -18.92 5.46 23.95
CA GLN A 38 -17.48 5.43 23.71
C GLN A 38 -16.97 6.64 22.92
N THR A 39 -15.87 7.21 23.41
CA THR A 39 -15.14 8.27 22.70
C THR A 39 -14.40 7.74 21.47
N GLU A 40 -14.03 8.63 20.55
CA GLU A 40 -13.25 8.25 19.36
C GLU A 40 -11.86 7.71 19.72
N GLU A 41 -11.22 8.27 20.76
CA GLU A 41 -9.92 7.82 21.24
C GLU A 41 -9.97 6.43 21.87
N GLU A 42 -10.98 6.15 22.69
CA GLU A 42 -11.19 4.81 23.26
C GLU A 42 -11.48 3.79 22.16
N ARG A 43 -12.29 4.17 21.16
CA ARG A 43 -12.57 3.33 19.99
C ARG A 43 -11.31 3.07 19.17
N ALA A 44 -10.48 4.09 18.94
CA ALA A 44 -9.22 3.96 18.20
C ALA A 44 -8.21 3.08 18.96
N SER A 45 -8.07 3.30 20.27
CA SER A 45 -7.21 2.50 21.16
C SER A 45 -7.66 1.03 21.21
N GLY A 46 -8.95 0.78 21.41
CA GLY A 46 -9.53 -0.56 21.39
C GLY A 46 -9.34 -1.26 20.03
N ASN A 47 -9.56 -0.54 18.93
CA ASN A 47 -9.30 -1.06 17.58
C ASN A 47 -7.82 -1.40 17.37
N LYS A 48 -6.90 -0.57 17.88
CA LYS A 48 -5.45 -0.81 17.80
C LYS A 48 -5.06 -2.06 18.58
N GLN A 49 -5.55 -2.21 19.81
CA GLN A 49 -5.31 -3.41 20.63
C GLN A 49 -5.91 -4.66 19.98
N ASN A 50 -7.13 -4.56 19.42
CA ASN A 50 -7.75 -5.68 18.72
C ASN A 50 -6.96 -6.07 17.45
N ARG A 51 -6.44 -5.10 16.69
CA ARG A 51 -5.54 -5.37 15.55
C ARG A 51 -4.28 -6.11 16.00
N GLN A 52 -3.65 -5.67 17.09
CA GLN A 52 -2.46 -6.33 17.65
C GLN A 52 -2.77 -7.77 18.08
N ARG A 53 -3.87 -7.98 18.79
CA ARG A 53 -4.33 -9.31 19.22
C ARG A 53 -4.61 -10.24 18.03
N MET A 54 -5.30 -9.75 17.00
CA MET A 54 -5.58 -10.54 15.80
C MET A 54 -4.32 -10.83 14.98
N ALA A 55 -3.35 -9.92 14.96
CA ALA A 55 -2.05 -10.14 14.34
C ALA A 55 -1.25 -11.24 15.07
N GLN A 56 -1.25 -11.24 16.41
CA GLN A 56 -0.63 -12.29 17.22
C GLN A 56 -1.29 -13.65 16.93
N ILE A 57 -2.63 -13.73 16.97
CA ILE A 57 -3.38 -14.95 16.63
C ILE A 57 -3.08 -15.45 15.21
N SER A 58 -2.85 -14.53 14.26
CA SER A 58 -2.52 -14.90 12.88
C SER A 58 -1.07 -15.35 12.72
N ALA A 59 -0.15 -14.82 13.52
CA ALA A 59 1.26 -15.21 13.50
C ALA A 59 1.48 -16.60 14.13
N GLU A 60 0.68 -16.96 15.12
CA GLU A 60 0.71 -18.25 15.81
C GLU A 60 -0.18 -19.32 15.14
N GLU A 61 -0.83 -18.97 14.03
CA GLU A 61 -1.78 -19.86 13.37
C GLU A 61 -1.08 -21.01 12.62
N ALA A 62 -1.53 -22.24 12.85
CA ALA A 62 -1.12 -23.41 12.09
C ALA A 62 -1.60 -23.33 10.62
N ALA A 63 -0.80 -23.83 9.68
CA ALA A 63 -1.10 -23.74 8.24
C ALA A 63 -2.46 -24.36 7.85
N GLU A 64 -2.89 -25.43 8.53
CA GLU A 64 -4.19 -26.08 8.31
C GLU A 64 -5.35 -25.19 8.75
N GLN A 65 -5.24 -24.53 9.90
CA GLN A 65 -6.23 -23.56 10.38
C GLN A 65 -6.30 -22.37 9.42
N HIS A 66 -5.15 -21.91 8.93
CA HIS A 66 -5.07 -20.83 7.96
C HIS A 66 -5.81 -21.17 6.66
N ALA A 67 -5.58 -22.37 6.13
CA ALA A 67 -6.26 -22.87 4.94
C ALA A 67 -7.78 -22.99 5.16
N ALA A 68 -8.21 -23.51 6.31
CA ALA A 68 -9.63 -23.59 6.65
C ALA A 68 -10.30 -22.21 6.74
N ARG A 69 -9.65 -21.23 7.38
CA ARG A 69 -10.15 -19.84 7.43
C ARG A 69 -10.24 -19.21 6.05
N LEU A 70 -9.28 -19.48 5.17
CA LEU A 70 -9.29 -18.96 3.81
C LEU A 70 -10.43 -19.57 2.98
N GLU A 71 -10.68 -20.88 3.11
CA GLU A 71 -11.80 -21.53 2.44
C GLU A 71 -13.16 -21.03 2.96
N ASP A 72 -13.31 -20.87 4.27
CA ASP A 72 -14.50 -20.30 4.88
C ASP A 72 -14.73 -18.83 4.43
N ALA A 73 -13.67 -18.04 4.31
CA ALA A 73 -13.74 -16.70 3.73
C ALA A 73 -14.16 -16.72 2.25
N ARG A 74 -13.64 -17.66 1.44
CA ARG A 74 -14.03 -17.86 0.03
C ARG A 74 -15.52 -18.19 -0.07
N LEU A 75 -16.03 -19.09 0.77
CA LEU A 75 -17.44 -19.49 0.81
C LEU A 75 -18.34 -18.30 1.19
N ARG A 76 -17.99 -17.54 2.23
CA ARG A 76 -18.73 -16.33 2.62
C ARG A 76 -18.83 -15.32 1.48
N VAL A 77 -17.71 -15.04 0.78
CA VAL A 77 -17.70 -14.12 -0.36
C VAL A 77 -18.58 -14.63 -1.49
N ARG A 78 -18.56 -15.94 -1.76
CA ARG A 78 -19.41 -16.56 -2.78
C ARG A 78 -20.90 -16.41 -2.44
N GLN A 79 -21.28 -16.72 -1.21
CA GLN A 79 -22.66 -16.61 -0.72
C GLN A 79 -23.17 -15.16 -0.75
N SER A 80 -22.34 -14.21 -0.29
CA SER A 80 -22.66 -12.78 -0.37
C SER A 80 -22.84 -12.33 -1.82
N ARG A 81 -21.94 -12.73 -2.73
CA ARG A 81 -22.07 -12.44 -4.16
C ARG A 81 -23.37 -12.98 -4.76
N SER A 82 -23.79 -14.18 -4.42
CA SER A 82 -25.08 -14.73 -4.89
C SER A 82 -26.29 -14.01 -4.31
N ALA A 83 -26.21 -13.50 -3.08
CA ALA A 83 -27.30 -12.78 -2.42
C ALA A 83 -27.43 -11.30 -2.85
N THR A 84 -26.37 -10.71 -3.41
CA THR A 84 -26.39 -9.30 -3.85
C THR A 84 -27.19 -9.06 -5.12
N SER A 85 -27.97 -7.97 -5.14
CA SER A 85 -28.70 -7.48 -6.32
C SER A 85 -27.77 -7.16 -7.50
N ASN A 86 -28.26 -7.32 -8.72
CA ASN A 86 -27.53 -7.04 -9.96
C ASN A 86 -27.02 -5.60 -10.04
N VAL A 87 -27.77 -4.63 -9.50
CA VAL A 87 -27.40 -3.20 -9.51
C VAL A 87 -26.16 -2.96 -8.65
N LEU A 88 -26.14 -3.46 -7.41
CA LEU A 88 -24.99 -3.36 -6.50
C LEU A 88 -23.77 -4.07 -7.08
N ARG A 89 -23.98 -5.21 -7.75
CA ARG A 89 -22.91 -5.95 -8.43
C ARG A 89 -22.30 -5.15 -9.58
N SER A 90 -23.10 -4.41 -10.33
CA SER A 90 -22.64 -3.53 -11.40
C SER A 90 -21.82 -2.36 -10.86
N GLN A 91 -22.33 -1.67 -9.84
CA GLN A 91 -21.64 -0.56 -9.18
C GLN A 91 -20.28 -0.99 -8.61
N GLN A 92 -20.22 -2.14 -7.92
CA GLN A 92 -18.95 -2.67 -7.38
C GLN A 92 -17.94 -2.99 -8.49
N ARG A 93 -18.40 -3.54 -9.62
CA ARG A 93 -17.53 -3.84 -10.77
C ARG A 93 -16.94 -2.55 -11.36
N GLU A 94 -17.76 -1.51 -11.50
CA GLU A 94 -17.31 -0.23 -12.03
C GLU A 94 -16.32 0.45 -11.10
N HIS A 95 -16.61 0.51 -9.80
CA HIS A 95 -15.69 1.02 -8.80
C HIS A 95 -14.35 0.25 -8.80
N ASN A 96 -14.38 -1.08 -8.90
CA ASN A 96 -13.16 -1.88 -9.02
C ASN A 96 -12.39 -1.58 -10.32
N ARG A 97 -13.09 -1.33 -11.44
CA ARG A 97 -12.44 -0.92 -12.70
C ARG A 97 -11.74 0.42 -12.55
N GLN A 98 -12.40 1.39 -11.93
CA GLN A 98 -11.85 2.73 -11.67
C GLN A 98 -10.60 2.63 -10.78
N GLN A 99 -10.67 1.93 -9.64
CA GLN A 99 -9.50 1.72 -8.79
C GLN A 99 -8.33 1.04 -9.51
N MET A 100 -8.61 0.04 -10.35
CA MET A 100 -7.55 -0.64 -11.11
C MET A 100 -6.96 0.28 -12.19
N ALA A 101 -7.79 1.13 -12.82
CA ALA A 101 -7.32 2.14 -13.76
C ALA A 101 -6.45 3.20 -13.07
N GLU A 102 -6.87 3.69 -11.90
CA GLU A 102 -6.11 4.62 -11.06
C GLU A 102 -4.78 4.01 -10.62
N ARG A 103 -4.77 2.77 -10.12
CA ARG A 103 -3.52 2.06 -9.77
C ARG A 103 -2.59 1.92 -10.97
N ARG A 104 -3.14 1.64 -12.16
CA ARG A 104 -2.35 1.59 -13.40
C ARG A 104 -1.80 2.96 -13.78
N GLN A 105 -2.56 4.04 -13.57
CA GLN A 105 -2.11 5.42 -13.81
C GLN A 105 -1.04 5.83 -12.80
N GLN A 106 -1.21 5.52 -11.52
CA GLN A 106 -0.20 5.73 -10.48
C GLN A 106 1.07 4.91 -10.76
N GLY A 107 0.94 3.68 -11.25
CA GLY A 107 2.04 2.85 -11.71
C GLY A 107 2.75 3.36 -12.98
N LYS A 108 2.17 4.32 -13.72
CA LYS A 108 2.83 5.01 -14.84
C LYS A 108 3.78 6.13 -14.37
N ALA A 109 3.78 6.50 -13.09
CA ALA A 109 4.78 7.42 -12.54
C ALA A 109 6.21 6.83 -12.56
N TYR A 110 6.34 5.54 -12.87
CA TYR A 110 7.60 4.87 -13.16
C TYR A 110 7.67 4.45 -14.64
N GLN A 111 7.29 5.35 -15.56
CA GLN A 111 7.72 5.28 -16.96
C GLN A 111 9.08 6.00 -17.08
N PRO A 112 10.08 5.37 -17.69
CA PRO A 112 11.39 5.28 -17.10
C PRO A 112 12.36 6.22 -17.81
N TYR A 113 13.25 6.86 -17.05
CA TYR A 113 14.45 7.54 -17.58
C TYR A 113 15.32 6.62 -18.47
N ASN A 114 15.04 5.31 -18.48
CA ASN A 114 15.59 4.34 -19.41
C ASN A 114 15.35 4.79 -20.86
N ARG A 115 16.44 5.10 -21.57
CA ARG A 115 16.48 5.54 -22.98
C ARG A 115 16.00 6.96 -23.26
N LEU A 116 15.83 7.84 -22.26
CA LEU A 116 15.60 9.28 -22.56
C LEU A 116 16.72 9.90 -23.38
N ALA A 117 17.96 9.41 -23.25
CA ALA A 117 19.07 9.80 -24.10
C ALA A 117 18.78 9.66 -25.61
N PHE A 118 17.90 8.72 -26.00
CA PHE A 118 17.52 8.49 -27.39
C PHE A 118 16.24 9.22 -27.81
N ARG A 119 15.59 9.96 -26.89
CA ARG A 119 14.34 10.68 -27.12
C ARG A 119 14.43 12.10 -26.55
N TYR A 120 15.50 12.81 -26.92
CA TYR A 120 15.68 14.20 -26.50
C TYR A 120 14.52 15.07 -27.02
N ASN A 121 13.83 15.76 -26.11
CA ASN A 121 12.76 16.71 -26.43
C ASN A 121 13.19 18.13 -26.02
N SER A 122 13.44 19.01 -26.99
CA SER A 122 13.88 20.38 -26.71
C SER A 122 12.81 21.27 -26.04
N GLY A 123 11.56 20.82 -25.96
CA GLY A 123 10.49 21.52 -25.23
C GLY A 123 10.44 21.23 -23.73
N GLU A 124 11.29 20.32 -23.22
CA GLU A 124 11.38 19.99 -21.80
C GLU A 124 12.58 20.67 -21.14
N ASP A 125 12.36 21.31 -20.00
CA ASP A 125 13.45 21.84 -19.17
C ASP A 125 14.06 20.73 -18.32
N TYR A 126 15.08 20.08 -18.86
CA TYR A 126 15.83 19.02 -18.17
C TYR A 126 16.66 19.53 -16.98
N SER A 127 16.93 20.84 -16.88
CA SER A 127 17.73 21.40 -15.77
C SER A 127 17.03 21.30 -14.42
N LEU A 128 15.68 21.27 -14.43
CA LEU A 128 14.86 21.11 -13.23
C LEU A 128 14.58 19.63 -12.87
N SER A 129 15.01 18.69 -13.71
CA SER A 129 14.72 17.28 -13.50
C SER A 129 15.63 16.64 -12.45
N ARG A 130 15.05 16.19 -11.34
CA ARG A 130 15.76 15.45 -10.27
C ARG A 130 16.45 14.16 -10.72
N HIS A 131 16.18 13.68 -11.93
CA HIS A 131 16.68 12.42 -12.45
C HIS A 131 17.71 12.61 -13.59
N VAL A 132 17.87 13.83 -14.13
CA VAL A 132 18.93 14.17 -15.11
C VAL A 132 20.02 14.93 -14.37
N LEU A 133 20.81 14.19 -13.58
CA LEU A 133 21.92 14.75 -12.81
C LEU A 133 23.19 14.76 -13.67
N ILE A 134 23.33 15.78 -14.52
CA ILE A 134 24.62 16.07 -15.16
C ILE A 134 25.50 16.74 -14.10
N GLY A 135 26.45 16.00 -13.55
CA GLY A 135 27.36 16.51 -12.53
C GLY A 135 28.27 17.63 -13.04
N THR A 136 28.91 18.37 -12.13
CA THR A 136 29.93 19.36 -12.51
C THR A 136 31.23 18.69 -12.95
N MET A 137 31.87 19.22 -13.99
CA MET A 137 33.17 18.75 -14.48
C MET A 137 34.32 19.27 -13.62
N THR A 138 34.45 18.75 -12.40
CA THR A 138 35.46 19.21 -11.41
C THR A 138 36.69 18.33 -11.35
N VAL A 139 36.65 17.13 -11.95
CA VAL A 139 37.76 16.18 -11.85
C VAL A 139 38.68 16.36 -13.05
N VAL A 140 39.98 16.46 -12.83
CA VAL A 140 40.97 16.50 -13.92
C VAL A 140 41.40 15.07 -14.27
N CYS A 141 41.44 14.74 -15.55
CA CYS A 141 41.99 13.48 -16.04
C CYS A 141 43.52 13.46 -15.87
N SER A 142 44.05 12.40 -15.26
CA SER A 142 45.49 12.22 -15.06
C SER A 142 46.30 12.11 -16.37
N TYR A 143 45.69 11.59 -17.44
CA TYR A 143 46.39 11.34 -18.71
C TYR A 143 46.39 12.56 -19.62
N CYS A 144 45.21 13.11 -19.92
CA CYS A 144 45.05 14.20 -20.90
C CYS A 144 44.85 15.57 -20.27
N LYS A 145 44.81 15.68 -18.93
CA LYS A 145 44.55 16.92 -18.18
C LYS A 145 43.21 17.61 -18.49
N ALA A 146 42.32 16.95 -19.24
CA ALA A 146 40.97 17.45 -19.49
C ALA A 146 40.12 17.37 -18.21
N LEU A 147 39.18 18.32 -18.05
CA LEU A 147 38.13 18.20 -17.03
C LEU A 147 37.17 17.08 -17.44
N LYS A 148 36.72 16.29 -16.47
CA LYS A 148 35.81 15.14 -16.63
C LYS A 148 34.72 15.15 -15.58
N LEU A 149 33.63 14.43 -15.84
CA LEU A 149 32.55 14.26 -14.86
C LEU A 149 32.99 13.29 -13.75
N SER A 150 32.49 13.49 -12.54
CA SER A 150 32.82 12.64 -11.37
C SER A 150 32.41 11.18 -11.54
N GLY A 151 31.30 10.92 -12.24
CA GLY A 151 30.79 9.58 -12.56
C GLY A 151 31.25 9.02 -13.91
N GLU A 152 32.16 9.70 -14.62
CA GLU A 152 32.60 9.27 -15.95
C GLU A 152 33.41 7.97 -15.91
N THR A 153 33.07 7.01 -16.76
CA THR A 153 33.83 5.76 -16.91
C THR A 153 35.29 6.04 -17.30
N LYS A 154 36.23 5.30 -16.69
CA LYS A 154 37.66 5.44 -16.98
C LYS A 154 37.92 5.34 -18.49
N GLY A 155 38.59 6.35 -19.03
CA GLY A 155 39.00 6.37 -20.43
C GLY A 155 37.97 6.96 -21.40
N MET A 156 36.80 7.41 -20.98
CA MET A 156 35.88 8.13 -21.88
C MET A 156 36.52 9.40 -22.48
N CYS A 157 37.30 10.15 -21.71
CA CYS A 157 38.02 11.33 -22.20
C CYS A 157 39.26 11.07 -23.08
N CYS A 158 39.96 9.92 -22.98
CA CYS A 158 41.25 9.71 -23.67
C CYS A 158 41.65 8.24 -23.91
N ALA A 159 40.70 7.32 -23.80
CA ALA A 159 40.91 5.86 -23.83
C ALA A 159 42.06 5.42 -22.88
N ALA A 160 42.09 6.00 -21.67
CA ALA A 160 43.14 5.79 -20.66
C ALA A 160 44.55 6.19 -21.14
N GLY A 161 44.66 7.34 -21.81
CA GLY A 161 45.93 7.91 -22.28
C GLY A 161 46.40 7.40 -23.63
N LYS A 162 45.63 6.53 -24.30
CA LYS A 162 45.94 6.04 -25.64
C LYS A 162 45.73 7.10 -26.71
N ILE A 163 44.81 8.05 -26.48
CA ILE A 163 44.55 9.16 -27.39
C ILE A 163 45.26 10.41 -26.88
N LYS A 164 46.20 10.93 -27.66
CA LYS A 164 46.80 12.25 -27.45
C LYS A 164 46.00 13.28 -28.25
N LEU A 165 45.15 14.04 -27.57
CA LEU A 165 44.45 15.16 -28.21
C LEU A 165 45.46 16.28 -28.49
N PRO A 166 45.47 16.87 -29.70
CA PRO A 166 46.27 18.06 -29.97
C PRO A 166 45.80 19.21 -29.07
N GLN A 167 46.73 20.07 -28.64
CA GLN A 167 46.37 21.27 -27.91
C GLN A 167 45.51 22.15 -28.82
N LEU A 168 44.25 22.40 -28.42
CA LEU A 168 43.39 23.34 -29.12
C LEU A 168 44.01 24.73 -28.98
N ARG A 169 44.22 25.41 -30.11
CA ARG A 169 44.71 26.79 -30.12
C ARG A 169 43.73 27.66 -29.36
N GLU A 170 44.25 28.59 -28.56
CA GLU A 170 43.40 29.57 -27.89
C GLU A 170 42.54 30.30 -28.95
N PRO A 171 41.22 30.42 -28.73
CA PRO A 171 40.36 31.12 -29.66
C PRO A 171 40.85 32.56 -29.85
N PRO A 172 40.76 33.13 -31.06
CA PRO A 172 41.10 34.54 -31.30
C PRO A 172 40.34 35.44 -30.31
N GLU A 173 40.99 36.49 -29.78
CA GLU A 173 40.43 37.36 -28.72
C GLU A 173 39.03 37.92 -29.05
N THR A 174 38.73 38.10 -30.34
CA THR A 174 37.43 38.53 -30.85
C THR A 174 36.29 37.59 -30.45
N SER A 175 36.56 36.27 -30.39
CA SER A 175 35.59 35.25 -29.98
C SER A 175 35.40 35.15 -28.46
N ILE A 176 36.37 35.61 -27.67
CA ILE A 176 36.30 35.63 -26.20
C ILE A 176 35.34 36.74 -25.72
N LYS A 177 35.29 37.87 -26.43
CA LYS A 177 34.41 39.00 -26.08
C LYS A 177 32.92 38.69 -26.25
N LEU A 178 32.55 37.79 -27.16
CA LEU A 178 31.16 37.38 -27.37
C LEU A 178 30.60 36.49 -26.25
N ARG A 179 31.46 35.83 -25.45
CA ARG A 179 31.04 34.94 -24.35
C ARG A 179 30.85 35.62 -23.00
N ARG A 180 31.25 36.90 -22.85
CA ARG A 180 31.17 37.64 -21.57
C ARG A 180 29.94 38.55 -21.44
N ASN A 181 29.14 38.67 -22.50
CA ASN A 181 27.96 39.56 -22.55
C ASN A 181 26.63 38.78 -22.64
N LEU A 182 26.61 37.52 -22.22
CA LEU A 182 25.41 36.71 -21.98
C LEU A 182 25.41 36.24 -20.53
#